data_AF-A0AA41Y7V1-F1
#
_entry.id   AF-A0AA41Y7V1-F1
#
_cell.length_a   1.000
_cell.length_b   1.000
_cell.length_c   1.000
_cell.angle_alpha   90.00
_cell.angle_beta   90.00
_cell.angle_gamma   90.00
#
_symmetry.space_group_name_H-M   'P 1'
#
loop_
_entity.id
_entity.type
_entity.pdbx_description
1 polymer ?
#
loop_
_entity_poly.entity_id
_entity_poly.type
_entity_poly.pdbx_seq_one_letter_code
_entity_poly.pdbx_strand_id
1 'polypeptide(L)' 'METTIKINTDSLTPEFIEGIKKLFPHKTVEITIQPADETEYILSNPAFSQVLQDRIAEYETKKQVISLKDNELL' A
#
# COMPACT_ATOMS: atom_id res chain seq x y z
N MET A 1 14.42 10.87 -13.40
CA MET A 1 13.01 11.05 -12.98
C MET A 1 12.43 9.66 -12.86
N GLU A 2 12.01 9.31 -11.65
CA GLU A 2 11.39 8.03 -11.33
C GLU A 2 9.87 8.21 -11.39
N THR A 3 9.14 7.24 -11.90
CA THR A 3 7.68 7.29 -12.00
C THR A 3 7.11 5.96 -11.58
N THR A 4 6.40 5.96 -10.46
CA THR A 4 5.77 4.76 -9.90
C THR A 4 4.32 4.73 -10.33
N ILE A 5 3.90 3.64 -10.95
CA ILE A 5 2.50 3.40 -11.34
C ILE A 5 1.98 2.21 -10.55
N LYS A 6 1.02 2.44 -9.66
CA LYS A 6 0.31 1.39 -8.92
C LYS A 6 -1.01 1.09 -9.62
N ILE A 7 -1.20 -0.16 -10.05
CA ILE A 7 -2.38 -0.60 -10.78
C ILE A 7 -2.70 -2.05 -10.38
N ASN A 8 -4.00 -2.37 -10.31
CA ASN A 8 -4.42 -3.75 -10.11
C ASN A 8 -4.09 -4.59 -11.36
N THR A 9 -3.71 -5.86 -11.16
CA THR A 9 -3.37 -6.78 -12.25
C THR A 9 -4.49 -6.95 -13.27
N ASP A 10 -5.75 -6.85 -12.86
CA ASP A 10 -6.93 -6.95 -13.73
C ASP A 10 -6.99 -5.82 -14.76
N SER A 11 -6.34 -4.69 -14.46
CA SER A 11 -6.25 -3.53 -15.34
C SER A 11 -4.94 -3.49 -16.15
N LEU A 12 -4.06 -4.49 -16.00
CA LEU A 12 -2.79 -4.59 -16.73
C LEU A 12 -3.02 -5.19 -18.13
N THR A 13 -3.52 -4.38 -19.05
CA THR A 13 -3.80 -4.82 -20.43
C THR A 13 -2.59 -4.65 -21.36
N PRO A 14 -2.56 -5.34 -22.52
CA PRO A 14 -1.53 -5.12 -23.53
C PRO A 14 -1.44 -3.66 -23.99
N GLU A 15 -2.57 -2.97 -24.11
CA GLU A 15 -2.63 -1.56 -24.51
C GLU A 15 -1.95 -0.65 -23.49
N PHE A 16 -2.08 -0.97 -22.20
CA PHE A 16 -1.39 -0.26 -21.14
C PHE A 16 0.13 -0.37 -21.29
N ILE A 17 0.64 -1.59 -21.52
CA ILE A 17 2.07 -1.84 -21.73
C ILE A 17 2.59 -1.08 -22.97
N GLU A 18 1.83 -1.08 -24.06
CA GLU A 18 2.16 -0.30 -25.26
C GLU A 18 2.16 1.21 -24.99
N GLY A 19 1.25 1.70 -24.13
CA GLY A 19 1.26 3.07 -23.63
C GLY A 19 2.54 3.43 -22.89
N ILE A 20 3.00 2.56 -21.97
CA ILE A 20 4.26 2.76 -21.23
C ILE A 20 5.46 2.85 -22.16
N LYS A 21 5.55 1.96 -23.16
CA LYS A 21 6.64 1.98 -24.16
C LYS A 21 6.70 3.29 -24.94
N LYS A 22 5.54 3.86 -25.30
CA LYS A 22 5.43 5.12 -26.04
C LYS A 22 5.78 6.33 -25.18
N LEU A 23 5.35 6.34 -23.92
CA LEU A 23 5.59 7.45 -22.98
C LEU A 23 7.05 7.48 -22.48
N PHE A 24 7.68 6.32 -22.34
CA PHE A 24 9.03 6.19 -21.78
C PHE A 24 9.98 5.43 -22.73
N PRO A 25 10.25 5.97 -23.94
CA PRO A 25 11.13 5.30 -24.89
C PRO A 25 12.55 5.18 -24.35
N HIS A 26 13.19 4.03 -24.62
CA HIS A 26 14.57 3.72 -24.20
C HIS A 26 14.82 3.74 -22.69
N LYS A 27 13.78 3.53 -21.87
CA LYS A 27 13.89 3.40 -20.41
C LYS A 27 13.80 1.94 -19.98
N THR A 28 14.45 1.62 -18.87
CA THR A 28 14.28 0.35 -18.17
C THR A 28 13.04 0.44 -17.29
N VAL A 29 12.21 -0.60 -17.31
CA VAL A 29 11.00 -0.71 -16.49
C VAL A 29 11.21 -1.78 -15.44
N GLU A 30 10.92 -1.47 -14.18
CA GLU A 30 10.85 -2.42 -13.07
C GLU A 30 9.37 -2.67 -12.75
N ILE A 31 8.98 -3.93 -12.56
CA ILE A 31 7.62 -4.33 -12.21
C ILE A 31 7.67 -5.03 -10.85
N THR A 32 6.96 -4.47 -9.88
CA THR A 32 6.87 -5.02 -8.52
C THR A 32 5.45 -5.52 -8.28
N ILE A 33 5.30 -6.81 -8.01
CA ILE A 33 4.01 -7.43 -7.69
C ILE A 33 3.86 -7.44 -6.17
N GLN A 34 2.79 -6.85 -5.66
CA GLN A 34 2.47 -6.78 -4.25
C GLN A 34 1.09 -7.40 -4.01
N PRO A 35 0.81 -7.93 -2.81
CA PRO A 35 -0.53 -8.35 -2.42
C PRO A 35 -1.52 -7.19 -2.61
N ALA A 36 -2.71 -7.49 -3.12
CA ALA A 36 -3.76 -6.49 -3.33
C ALA A 36 -4.29 -5.92 -2.00
N ASP A 37 -4.16 -6.67 -0.91
CA ASP A 37 -4.63 -6.29 0.41
C ASP A 37 -3.49 -6.41 1.44
N GLU A 38 -3.11 -5.26 2.02
CA GLU A 38 -2.17 -5.22 3.14
C GLU A 38 -2.77 -5.85 4.41
N THR A 39 -4.09 -6.04 4.47
CA THR A 39 -4.76 -6.71 5.59
C THR A 39 -4.27 -8.13 5.76
N GLU A 40 -4.11 -8.89 4.66
CA GLU A 40 -3.59 -10.26 4.74
C GLU A 40 -2.15 -10.25 5.26
N TYR A 41 -1.33 -9.29 4.84
CA TYR A 41 0.02 -9.10 5.35
C TYR A 41 0.03 -8.74 6.85
N ILE A 42 -0.79 -7.78 7.29
CA ILE A 42 -0.89 -7.36 8.69
C ILE A 42 -1.38 -8.52 9.58
N LEU A 43 -2.36 -9.30 9.10
CA LEU A 43 -2.90 -10.46 9.80
C LEU A 43 -1.93 -11.67 9.79
N SER A 44 -1.09 -11.78 8.76
CA SER A 44 -0.09 -12.86 8.68
C SER A 44 1.00 -12.77 9.74
N ASN A 45 1.23 -11.57 10.30
CA ASN A 45 2.18 -11.33 11.38
C ASN A 45 1.45 -11.27 12.74
N PRO A 46 1.64 -12.26 13.64
CA PRO A 46 0.96 -12.30 14.93
C PRO A 46 1.23 -11.07 15.81
N ALA A 47 2.43 -10.49 15.73
CA ALA A 47 2.78 -9.31 16.52
C ALA A 47 2.03 -8.06 16.03
N PHE A 48 1.90 -7.88 14.71
CA PHE A 48 1.15 -6.77 14.14
C PHE A 48 -0.35 -6.94 14.36
N SER A 49 -0.86 -8.15 14.16
CA SER A 49 -2.25 -8.49 14.40
C SER A 49 -2.66 -8.19 15.85
N GLN A 50 -1.85 -8.62 16.84
CA GLN A 50 -2.15 -8.38 18.26
C GLN A 50 -2.19 -6.89 18.60
N VAL A 51 -1.19 -6.11 18.17
CA VAL A 51 -1.15 -4.67 18.41
C VAL A 51 -2.35 -3.96 17.79
N LEU A 52 -2.75 -4.37 16.58
CA LEU A 52 -3.91 -3.81 15.90
C LEU A 52 -5.19 -4.11 16.67
N GLN A 53 -5.39 -5.36 17.11
CA GLN A 53 -6.55 -5.78 17.89
C GLN A 53 -6.66 -5.04 19.23
N ASP A 54 -5.53 -4.88 19.94
CA ASP A 54 -5.50 -4.14 21.21
C ASP A 54 -5.91 -2.68 21.02
N ARG A 55 -5.44 -2.04 19.95
CA ARG A 55 -5.82 -0.64 19.62
C ARG A 55 -7.27 -0.51 19.20
N ILE A 56 -7.80 -1.46 18.42
CA ILE A 56 -9.22 -1.49 18.05
C ILE A 56 -10.08 -1.61 19.32
N ALA A 57 -9.73 -2.53 20.23
CA ALA A 57 -10.47 -2.72 21.48
C ALA A 57 -10.42 -1.47 22.39
N GLU A 58 -9.26 -0.81 22.48
CA GLU A 58 -9.12 0.44 23.23
C GLU A 58 -9.96 1.57 22.61
N TYR A 59 -9.95 1.69 21.28
CA TYR A 59 -10.77 2.66 20.56
C TYR A 59 -12.26 2.40 20.76
N GLU A 60 -12.73 1.16 20.66
CA GLU A 60 -14.15 0.86 20.86
C GLU A 60 -14.63 1.18 22.27
N THR A 61 -13.76 0.99 23.27
CA THR A 61 -14.07 1.23 24.68
C THR A 61 -14.03 2.71 25.05
N LYS A 62 -12.99 3.44 24.60
CA LYS A 62 -12.72 4.82 25.04
C LYS A 62 -13.07 5.88 24.00
N LYS A 63 -13.33 5.47 22.74
CA LYS A 63 -13.48 6.32 21.54
C LYS A 63 -12.32 7.31 21.36
N GLN A 64 -11.15 6.96 21.86
CA GLN A 64 -9.94 7.77 21.78
C GLN A 64 -9.09 7.35 20.60
N VAL A 65 -8.87 8.27 19.66
CA VAL A 65 -7.86 8.10 18.60
C VAL A 65 -6.51 8.60 19.07
N ILE A 66 -5.45 8.07 18.47
CA ILE A 66 -4.10 8.60 18.66
C ILE A 66 -4.09 10.02 18.07
N SER A 67 -3.92 11.02 18.92
CA SER A 67 -3.74 12.42 18.49
C SER A 67 -2.26 12.64 18.24
N LEU A 68 -1.85 12.50 17.00
CA LEU A 68 -0.50 12.86 16.58
C LEU A 68 -0.47 14.37 16.32
N LYS A 69 0.56 15.04 16.83
CA LYS A 69 0.83 16.41 16.40
C LYS A 69 1.49 16.36 15.02
N ASP A 70 1.28 17.40 14.20
CA ASP A 70 1.77 17.45 12.82
C ASP A 70 3.29 17.20 12.67
N ASN A 71 4.05 17.41 13.74
CA ASN A 71 5.50 17.20 13.83
C ASN A 71 5.92 15.78 14.24
N GLU A 72 4.98 14.87 14.47
CA GLU A 72 5.22 13.46 14.83
C GLU A 72 4.95 12.50 13.66
N LEU A 73 4.42 13.01 12.54
CA LEU A 73 4.31 12.29 11.27
C LEU A 73 5.59 12.55 10.46
N LEU A 74 6.54 11.62 10.56
CA LEU A 74 7.77 11.57 9.74
C LEU A 74 7.49 10.96 8.36
#